data_AF-A0A9D6VJR8-F1
#
_entry.id   AF-A0A9D6VJR8-F1
#
_cell.length_a   1.000
_cell.length_b   1.000
_cell.length_c   1.000
_cell.angle_alpha   90.00
_cell.angle_beta   90.00
_cell.angle_gamma   90.00
#
_symmetry.space_group_name_H-M   'P 1'
#
loop_
_entity.id
_entity.type
_entity.pdbx_description
1 polymer ?
#
loop_
_entity_poly.entity_id
_entity_poly.type
_entity_poly.pdbx_seq_one_letter_code
_entity_poly.pdbx_strand_id
1 'polypeptide(L)'
;MRRFHYSALIFLCALITLLTTSCVNSKREEAIRTAAIYHSAGINFFADGKYKEARKNFENAASLDRQNSYYFNDLALSCAELGDMTSASKYYKEALRINPGLSEARNGLATIMALQGDMPGAIIEWEKVITDPLYKSPGIVHYNLGKAYLNLNDMGNAETHFQLALKFNPSHEKSLYSLGQINHKLGRIDEAASFYRRAVENDQSFTPAHYYLGEILFIQKSYSDALKEFGKVIDAGDELTLAAKAREYREKIKKVLAP
;
A
#
# COMPACT_ATOMS: atom_id res chain seq x y z
N MET A 1 -18.68 -11.83 70.47
CA MET A 1 -19.66 -11.64 69.38
C MET A 1 -19.17 -10.75 68.23
N ARG A 2 -18.37 -9.68 68.44
CA ARG A 2 -17.92 -8.81 67.33
C ARG A 2 -17.06 -9.47 66.25
N ARG A 3 -16.16 -10.43 66.57
CA ARG A 3 -15.29 -11.10 65.57
C ARG A 3 -16.04 -11.92 64.51
N PHE A 4 -17.19 -12.51 64.85
CA PHE A 4 -18.01 -13.30 63.91
C PHE A 4 -18.75 -12.43 62.87
N HIS A 5 -19.08 -11.18 63.23
CA HIS A 5 -19.71 -10.25 62.28
C HIS A 5 -18.71 -9.72 61.25
N TYR A 6 -17.45 -9.48 61.62
CA TYR A 6 -16.42 -9.04 60.67
C TYR A 6 -16.07 -10.13 59.65
N SER A 7 -15.98 -11.40 60.06
CA SER A 7 -15.73 -12.50 59.12
C SER A 7 -16.90 -12.69 58.15
N ALA A 8 -18.15 -12.64 58.62
CA ALA A 8 -19.34 -12.75 57.76
C ALA A 8 -19.43 -11.59 56.76
N LEU A 9 -19.07 -10.36 57.17
CA LEU A 9 -19.06 -9.18 56.31
C LEU A 9 -17.98 -9.27 55.22
N ILE A 10 -16.78 -9.76 55.56
CA ILE A 10 -15.69 -9.98 54.60
C ILE A 10 -16.07 -11.06 53.58
N PHE A 11 -16.68 -12.16 54.02
CA PHE A 11 -17.15 -13.22 53.11
C PHE A 11 -18.27 -12.73 52.18
N LEU A 12 -19.21 -11.93 52.69
CA LEU A 12 -20.28 -11.35 51.88
C LEU A 12 -19.72 -10.36 50.84
N CYS A 13 -18.78 -9.50 51.23
CA CYS A 13 -18.09 -8.60 50.29
C CYS A 13 -17.32 -9.38 49.22
N ALA A 14 -16.58 -10.42 49.60
CA ALA A 14 -15.83 -11.26 48.66
C ALA A 14 -16.76 -11.97 47.66
N LEU A 15 -17.90 -12.48 48.12
CA LEU A 15 -18.90 -13.13 47.27
C LEU A 15 -19.56 -12.14 46.29
N ILE A 16 -19.89 -10.92 46.74
CA ILE A 16 -20.43 -9.85 45.88
C ILE A 16 -19.39 -9.43 44.82
N THR A 17 -18.11 -9.29 45.20
CA THR A 17 -17.05 -9.00 44.22
C THR A 17 -16.85 -10.15 43.23
N LEU A 18 -16.96 -11.41 43.65
CA LEU A 18 -16.89 -12.56 42.74
C LEU A 18 -18.07 -12.58 41.75
N LEU A 19 -19.30 -12.38 42.23
CA LEU A 19 -20.51 -12.39 41.42
C LEU A 19 -20.56 -11.23 40.42
N THR A 20 -20.15 -10.04 40.84
CA THR A 20 -20.05 -8.86 39.96
C THR A 20 -18.95 -9.03 38.93
N THR A 21 -17.79 -9.57 39.31
CA THR A 21 -16.69 -9.88 38.36
C THR A 21 -17.12 -10.94 37.35
N SER A 22 -17.82 -11.99 37.78
CA SER A 22 -18.35 -13.03 36.88
C SER A 22 -19.37 -12.49 35.88
N CYS A 23 -20.28 -11.60 36.32
CA CYS A 23 -21.27 -11.00 35.44
C CYS A 23 -20.65 -10.01 34.45
N VAL A 24 -19.69 -9.19 34.91
CA VAL A 24 -18.93 -8.27 34.04
C VAL A 24 -18.13 -9.04 32.99
N ASN A 25 -17.49 -10.15 33.36
CA ASN A 25 -16.76 -11.00 32.43
C ASN A 25 -17.69 -11.61 31.37
N SER A 26 -18.85 -12.13 31.76
CA SER A 26 -19.84 -12.67 30.81
C SER A 26 -20.31 -11.63 29.79
N LYS A 27 -20.60 -10.41 30.23
CA LYS A 27 -21.03 -9.31 29.33
C LYS A 27 -19.90 -8.86 28.40
N ARG A 28 -18.66 -8.84 28.91
CA ARG A 28 -17.48 -8.50 28.11
C ARG A 28 -17.23 -9.56 27.02
N GLU A 29 -17.32 -10.84 27.36
CA GLU A 29 -17.15 -11.90 26.38
C GLU A 29 -18.22 -11.86 25.28
N GLU A 30 -19.47 -11.56 25.64
CA GLU A 30 -20.54 -11.35 24.66
C GLU A 30 -20.24 -10.16 23.74
N ALA A 31 -19.79 -9.03 24.30
CA ALA A 31 -19.41 -7.86 23.51
C ALA A 31 -18.26 -8.18 22.53
N ILE A 32 -17.24 -8.94 22.96
CA ILE A 32 -16.12 -9.36 22.10
C ILE A 32 -16.61 -10.28 20.96
N ARG A 33 -17.50 -11.24 21.25
CA ARG A 33 -18.09 -12.09 20.21
C ARG A 33 -18.89 -11.28 19.20
N THR A 34 -19.71 -10.35 19.67
CA THR A 34 -20.48 -9.46 18.80
C THR A 34 -19.57 -8.53 17.99
N ALA A 35 -18.47 -8.04 18.58
CA ALA A 35 -17.47 -7.27 17.86
C ALA A 35 -16.86 -8.05 16.70
N ALA A 36 -16.52 -9.33 16.91
CA ALA A 36 -15.97 -10.20 15.86
C ALA A 36 -16.98 -10.44 14.72
N ILE A 37 -18.28 -10.50 15.01
CA ILE A 37 -19.34 -10.60 13.99
C ILE A 37 -19.39 -9.33 13.15
N TYR A 38 -19.40 -8.15 13.79
CA TYR A 38 -19.36 -6.89 13.06
C TYR A 38 -18.09 -6.76 12.23
N HIS A 39 -16.93 -7.13 12.77
CA HIS A 39 -15.66 -7.12 12.04
C HIS A 39 -15.71 -8.03 10.81
N SER A 40 -16.21 -9.26 10.96
CA SER A 40 -16.37 -10.21 9.84
C SER A 40 -17.31 -9.66 8.76
N ALA A 41 -18.43 -9.06 9.15
CA ALA A 41 -19.33 -8.39 8.20
C ALA A 41 -18.64 -7.21 7.50
N GLY A 42 -17.84 -6.42 8.24
CA GLY A 42 -17.05 -5.33 7.69
C GLY A 42 -16.04 -5.78 6.65
N ILE A 43 -15.32 -6.89 6.90
CA ILE A 43 -14.39 -7.48 5.92
C ILE A 43 -15.13 -7.87 4.63
N ASN A 44 -16.31 -8.49 4.74
CA ASN A 44 -17.09 -8.88 3.57
C ASN A 44 -17.55 -7.65 2.76
N PHE A 45 -18.05 -6.61 3.43
CA PHE A 45 -18.40 -5.36 2.75
C PHE A 45 -17.18 -4.68 2.12
N PHE A 46 -16.01 -4.75 2.75
CA PHE A 46 -14.78 -4.20 2.22
C PHE A 46 -14.35 -4.93 0.93
N ALA A 47 -14.39 -6.26 0.95
CA ALA A 47 -14.08 -7.08 -0.23
C ALA A 47 -15.04 -6.81 -1.40
N ASP A 48 -16.31 -6.47 -1.11
CA ASP A 48 -17.32 -6.05 -2.08
C ASP A 48 -17.12 -4.60 -2.61
N GLY A 49 -16.14 -3.85 -2.10
CA GLY A 49 -15.93 -2.43 -2.42
C GLY A 49 -16.94 -1.48 -1.75
N LYS A 50 -17.77 -1.98 -0.83
CA LYS A 50 -18.80 -1.23 -0.09
C LYS A 50 -18.17 -0.59 1.15
N TYR A 51 -17.25 0.36 0.93
CA TYR A 51 -16.40 0.91 1.98
C TYR A 51 -17.16 1.70 3.06
N LYS A 52 -18.32 2.28 2.74
CA LYS A 52 -19.16 3.00 3.74
C LYS A 52 -19.76 2.03 4.75
N GLU A 53 -20.28 0.91 4.26
CA GLU A 53 -20.84 -0.18 5.05
C GLU A 53 -19.76 -0.90 5.86
N ALA A 54 -18.58 -1.14 5.25
CA ALA A 54 -17.41 -1.67 5.93
C ALA A 54 -17.01 -0.79 7.12
N ARG A 55 -16.85 0.53 6.89
CA ARG A 55 -16.55 1.52 7.92
C ARG A 55 -17.52 1.45 9.10
N LYS A 56 -18.84 1.44 8.83
CA LYS A 56 -19.86 1.36 9.87
C LYS A 56 -19.75 0.09 10.72
N ASN A 57 -19.47 -1.05 10.08
CA ASN A 57 -19.29 -2.31 10.79
C ASN A 57 -18.02 -2.32 11.64
N PHE A 58 -16.90 -1.79 11.12
CA PHE A 58 -15.67 -1.66 11.89
C PHE A 58 -15.80 -0.67 13.05
N GLU A 59 -16.56 0.42 12.91
CA GLU A 59 -16.90 1.33 14.02
C GLU A 59 -17.68 0.60 15.13
N ASN A 60 -18.68 -0.22 14.75
CA ASN A 60 -19.41 -1.04 15.72
C ASN A 60 -18.48 -2.03 16.45
N ALA A 61 -17.61 -2.73 15.71
CA ALA A 61 -16.63 -3.65 16.28
C ALA A 61 -15.69 -2.94 17.27
N ALA A 62 -15.08 -1.83 16.85
CA ALA A 62 -14.19 -1.03 17.68
C ALA A 62 -14.90 -0.41 18.90
N SER A 63 -16.20 -0.11 18.80
CA SER A 63 -16.97 0.42 19.94
C SER A 63 -17.19 -0.61 21.05
N LEU A 64 -17.30 -1.89 20.67
CA LEU A 64 -17.53 -3.02 21.57
C LEU A 64 -16.23 -3.58 22.16
N ASP A 65 -15.14 -3.56 21.40
CA ASP A 65 -13.80 -3.93 21.84
C ASP A 65 -12.75 -2.92 21.37
N ARG A 66 -12.50 -1.92 22.21
CA ARG A 66 -11.57 -0.80 21.95
C ARG A 66 -10.10 -1.16 22.06
N GLN A 67 -9.77 -2.39 22.45
CA GLN A 67 -8.38 -2.83 22.65
C GLN A 67 -7.89 -3.74 21.53
N ASN A 68 -8.70 -3.95 20.50
CA ASN A 68 -8.29 -4.67 19.31
C ASN A 68 -7.78 -3.71 18.22
N SER A 69 -6.46 -3.70 18.02
CA SER A 69 -5.81 -2.82 17.03
C SER A 69 -6.24 -3.10 15.59
N TYR A 70 -6.64 -4.34 15.26
CA TYR A 70 -7.06 -4.71 13.90
C TYR A 70 -8.36 -4.01 13.49
N TYR A 71 -9.28 -3.78 14.43
CA TYR A 71 -10.52 -3.07 14.12
C TYR A 71 -10.25 -1.61 13.74
N PHE A 72 -9.31 -0.96 14.42
CA PHE A 72 -8.89 0.41 14.06
C PHE A 72 -8.08 0.44 12.77
N ASN A 73 -7.27 -0.58 12.49
CA ASN A 73 -6.57 -0.72 11.21
C ASN A 73 -7.56 -0.80 10.04
N ASP A 74 -8.56 -1.67 10.14
CA ASP A 74 -9.52 -1.89 9.04
C ASP A 74 -10.49 -0.73 8.89
N LEU A 75 -10.80 -0.05 10.01
CA LEU A 75 -11.51 1.21 9.99
C LEU A 75 -10.72 2.31 9.28
N ALA A 76 -9.42 2.42 9.56
CA ALA A 76 -8.52 3.36 8.90
C ALA A 76 -8.42 3.08 7.40
N LEU A 77 -8.30 1.81 7.01
CA LEU A 77 -8.26 1.38 5.62
C LEU A 77 -9.55 1.76 4.90
N SER A 78 -10.71 1.51 5.50
CA SER A 78 -12.01 1.91 4.93
C SER A 78 -12.14 3.43 4.76
N CYS A 79 -11.61 4.22 5.70
CA CYS A 79 -11.55 5.67 5.56
C CYS A 79 -10.64 6.11 4.40
N ALA A 80 -9.49 5.46 4.22
CA ALA A 80 -8.55 5.77 3.14
C ALA A 80 -9.16 5.49 1.76
N GLU A 81 -9.85 4.37 1.59
CA GLU A 81 -10.57 4.02 0.36
C GLU A 81 -11.71 5.01 0.04
N LEU A 82 -12.30 5.64 1.06
CA LEU A 82 -13.30 6.70 0.91
C LEU A 82 -12.69 8.09 0.65
N GLY A 83 -11.36 8.21 0.61
CA GLY A 83 -10.65 9.48 0.46
C GLY A 83 -10.56 10.31 1.74
N ASP A 84 -11.06 9.82 2.87
CA ASP A 84 -10.99 10.50 4.17
C ASP A 84 -9.65 10.22 4.86
N MET A 85 -8.60 10.86 4.35
CA MET A 85 -7.22 10.70 4.81
C MET A 85 -7.03 11.18 6.27
N THR A 86 -7.84 12.14 6.72
CA THR A 86 -7.79 12.65 8.10
C THR A 86 -8.23 11.58 9.09
N SER A 87 -9.41 10.96 8.87
CA SER A 87 -9.88 9.89 9.73
C SER A 87 -8.99 8.65 9.61
N ALA A 88 -8.50 8.33 8.41
CA ALA A 88 -7.60 7.20 8.22
C ALA A 88 -6.30 7.36 9.04
N SER A 89 -5.65 8.52 8.99
CA SER A 89 -4.46 8.80 9.80
C SER A 89 -4.74 8.69 11.30
N LYS A 90 -5.88 9.23 11.76
CA LYS A 90 -6.32 9.15 13.16
C LYS A 90 -6.46 7.69 13.61
N TYR A 91 -7.12 6.84 12.83
CA TYR A 91 -7.38 5.45 13.22
C TYR A 91 -6.14 4.56 13.09
N TYR A 92 -5.26 4.78 12.12
CA TYR A 92 -3.96 4.08 12.11
C TYR A 92 -3.12 4.44 13.34
N LYS A 93 -3.10 5.71 13.75
CA LYS A 93 -2.41 6.13 14.99
C LYS A 93 -3.02 5.45 16.22
N GLU A 94 -4.34 5.28 16.27
CA GLU A 94 -4.99 4.57 17.37
C GLU A 94 -4.65 3.06 17.37
N ALA A 95 -4.64 2.43 16.19
CA ALA A 95 -4.20 1.03 16.04
C ALA A 95 -2.75 0.85 16.55
N LEU A 96 -1.84 1.77 16.20
CA LEU A 96 -0.45 1.76 16.64
C LEU A 96 -0.28 2.13 18.12
N ARG A 97 -1.19 2.92 18.70
CA ARG A 97 -1.22 3.20 20.15
C ARG A 97 -1.52 1.91 20.94
N ILE A 98 -2.42 1.08 20.42
CA ILE A 98 -2.82 -0.19 21.04
C ILE A 98 -1.76 -1.27 20.79
N ASN A 99 -1.30 -1.41 19.55
CA ASN A 99 -0.27 -2.36 19.15
C ASN A 99 0.81 -1.64 18.33
N PRO A 100 1.91 -1.20 18.98
CA PRO A 100 3.03 -0.57 18.29
C PRO A 100 3.72 -1.48 17.26
N GLY A 101 3.55 -2.79 17.33
CA GLY A 101 4.13 -3.76 16.39
C GLY A 101 3.28 -4.00 15.14
N LEU A 102 2.12 -3.34 14.97
CA LEU A 102 1.23 -3.61 13.84
C LEU A 102 1.74 -2.98 12.53
N SER A 103 2.50 -3.75 11.77
CA SER A 103 3.13 -3.33 10.52
C SER A 103 2.14 -2.90 9.44
N GLU A 104 0.94 -3.51 9.37
CA GLU A 104 -0.12 -3.11 8.45
C GLU A 104 -0.56 -1.66 8.69
N ALA A 105 -0.81 -1.30 9.95
CA ALA A 105 -1.21 0.05 10.32
C ALA A 105 -0.08 1.06 10.10
N ARG A 106 1.18 0.65 10.36
CA ARG A 106 2.36 1.47 10.10
C ARG A 106 2.53 1.76 8.61
N ASN A 107 2.40 0.74 7.75
CA ASN A 107 2.44 0.91 6.30
C ASN A 107 1.30 1.83 5.80
N GLY A 108 0.09 1.65 6.32
CA GLY A 108 -1.06 2.49 5.98
C GLY A 108 -0.83 3.96 6.36
N LEU A 109 -0.33 4.22 7.57
CA LEU A 109 0.01 5.57 8.03
C LEU A 109 1.13 6.20 7.18
N ALA A 110 2.21 5.47 6.91
CA ALA A 110 3.31 5.93 6.07
C ALA A 110 2.83 6.29 4.65
N THR A 111 1.91 5.50 4.09
CA THR A 111 1.30 5.79 2.79
C THR A 111 0.53 7.12 2.80
N ILE A 112 -0.24 7.39 3.87
CA ILE A 112 -0.94 8.67 4.01
C ILE A 112 0.05 9.83 4.16
N MET A 113 1.12 9.65 4.94
CA MET A 113 2.17 10.67 5.09
C MET A 113 2.79 11.03 3.73
N ALA A 114 3.12 10.03 2.91
CA ALA A 114 3.65 10.24 1.57
C ALA A 114 2.64 10.97 0.65
N LEU A 115 1.35 10.61 0.71
CA LEU A 115 0.29 11.31 -0.05
C LEU A 115 0.10 12.76 0.39
N GLN A 116 0.40 13.07 1.65
CA GLN A 116 0.40 14.43 2.21
C GLN A 116 1.71 15.20 1.95
N GLY A 117 2.69 14.58 1.28
CA GLY A 117 3.97 15.18 0.93
C GLY A 117 5.09 14.97 1.96
N ASP A 118 4.83 14.33 3.09
CA ASP A 118 5.86 13.96 4.07
C ASP A 118 6.57 12.66 3.66
N MET A 119 7.35 12.74 2.58
CA MET A 119 8.18 11.63 2.10
C MET A 119 9.23 11.18 3.12
N PRO A 120 9.99 12.07 3.79
CA PRO A 120 10.98 11.65 4.77
C PRO A 120 10.37 10.90 5.96
N GLY A 121 9.25 11.37 6.49
CA GLY A 121 8.54 10.68 7.56
C GLY A 121 7.98 9.33 7.11
N ALA A 122 7.44 9.24 5.89
CA ALA A 122 6.96 7.98 5.34
C ALA A 122 8.08 6.93 5.19
N ILE A 123 9.27 7.34 4.74
CA ILE A 123 10.44 6.46 4.63
C ILE A 123 10.79 5.84 5.98
N ILE A 124 10.90 6.66 7.04
CA ILE A 124 11.22 6.18 8.40
C ILE A 124 10.22 5.11 8.87
N GLU A 125 8.93 5.32 8.59
CA GLU A 125 7.89 4.37 9.00
C GLU A 125 7.87 3.10 8.14
N TRP A 126 8.10 3.19 6.84
CA TRP A 126 8.25 2.03 5.96
C TRP A 126 9.52 1.21 6.25
N GLU A 127 10.64 1.86 6.60
CA GLU A 127 11.86 1.18 7.02
C GLU A 127 11.61 0.29 8.24
N LYS A 128 10.80 0.75 9.20
CA LYS A 128 10.38 -0.10 10.33
C LYS A 128 9.52 -1.28 9.88
N VAL A 129 8.62 -1.10 8.91
CA VAL A 129 7.77 -2.19 8.38
C VAL A 129 8.62 -3.31 7.78
N ILE A 130 9.65 -2.99 6.99
CA ILE A 130 10.49 -4.02 6.34
C ILE A 130 11.40 -4.78 7.32
N THR A 131 11.50 -4.35 8.58
CA THR A 131 12.18 -5.11 9.64
C THR A 131 11.30 -6.20 10.27
N ASP A 132 10.00 -6.19 10.03
CA ASP A 132 9.08 -7.19 10.55
C ASP A 132 9.06 -8.44 9.65
N PRO A 133 9.56 -9.59 10.13
CA PRO A 133 9.60 -10.82 9.34
C PRO A 133 8.22 -11.44 9.11
N LEU A 134 7.18 -11.01 9.84
CA LEU A 134 5.81 -11.52 9.72
C LEU A 134 4.96 -10.67 8.78
N TYR A 135 5.46 -9.53 8.31
CA TYR A 135 4.72 -8.68 7.40
C TYR A 135 4.52 -9.40 6.05
N LYS A 136 3.27 -9.48 5.59
CA LYS A 136 2.88 -10.36 4.47
C LYS A 136 3.21 -9.80 3.10
N SER A 137 3.54 -8.51 2.98
CA SER A 137 3.69 -7.85 1.67
C SER A 137 4.92 -6.93 1.57
N PRO A 138 6.12 -7.35 1.98
CA PRO A 138 7.31 -6.48 1.99
C PRO A 138 7.67 -5.92 0.60
N GLY A 139 7.34 -6.63 -0.48
CA GLY A 139 7.55 -6.17 -1.85
C GLY A 139 6.86 -4.84 -2.18
N ILE A 140 5.62 -4.62 -1.70
CA ILE A 140 4.92 -3.34 -1.97
C ILE A 140 5.54 -2.19 -1.18
N VAL A 141 6.06 -2.47 0.02
CA VAL A 141 6.73 -1.47 0.85
C VAL A 141 8.05 -1.05 0.22
N HIS A 142 8.82 -2.00 -0.29
CA HIS A 142 10.02 -1.67 -1.07
C HIS A 142 9.70 -0.85 -2.32
N TYR A 143 8.62 -1.17 -3.04
CA TYR A 143 8.20 -0.33 -4.16
C TYR A 143 7.85 1.11 -3.72
N ASN A 144 7.14 1.27 -2.61
CA ASN A 144 6.80 2.59 -2.05
C ASN A 144 8.04 3.37 -1.59
N LEU A 145 8.99 2.71 -0.92
CA LEU A 145 10.29 3.29 -0.57
C LEU A 145 11.03 3.74 -1.84
N GLY A 146 11.09 2.91 -2.87
CA GLY A 146 11.72 3.25 -4.15
C GLY A 146 11.13 4.51 -4.78
N LYS A 147 9.79 4.64 -4.76
CA LYS A 147 9.10 5.85 -5.22
C LYS A 147 9.43 7.08 -4.38
N ALA A 148 9.49 6.92 -3.07
CA ALA A 148 9.78 8.03 -2.15
C ALA A 148 11.20 8.55 -2.36
N TYR A 149 12.19 7.66 -2.48
CA TYR A 149 13.57 8.05 -2.81
C TYR A 149 13.67 8.72 -4.18
N LEU A 150 12.95 8.23 -5.20
CA LEU A 150 12.87 8.93 -6.48
C LEU A 150 12.30 10.35 -6.36
N ASN A 151 11.26 10.54 -5.55
CA ASN A 151 10.69 11.86 -5.32
C ASN A 151 11.70 12.82 -4.66
N LEU A 152 12.59 12.28 -3.83
CA LEU A 152 13.70 13.00 -3.21
C LEU A 152 14.96 13.08 -4.09
N ASN A 153 14.89 12.67 -5.36
CA ASN A 153 16.00 12.57 -6.32
C ASN A 153 17.16 11.63 -5.90
N ASP A 154 16.94 10.75 -4.93
CA ASP A 154 17.91 9.72 -4.53
C ASP A 154 17.72 8.47 -5.40
N MET A 155 18.33 8.50 -6.58
CA MET A 155 18.21 7.40 -7.55
C MET A 155 18.91 6.11 -7.08
N GLY A 156 19.91 6.19 -6.20
CA GLY A 156 20.66 5.03 -5.72
C GLY A 156 19.85 4.18 -4.75
N ASN A 157 19.24 4.83 -3.74
CA ASN A 157 18.33 4.13 -2.83
C ASN A 157 17.05 3.68 -3.57
N ALA A 158 16.56 4.49 -4.51
CA ALA A 158 15.44 4.09 -5.35
C ALA A 158 15.70 2.80 -6.15
N GLU A 159 16.83 2.72 -6.86
CA GLU A 159 17.24 1.54 -7.62
C GLU A 159 17.30 0.31 -6.71
N THR A 160 17.95 0.44 -5.55
CA THR A 160 18.06 -0.63 -4.55
C THR A 160 16.69 -1.15 -4.13
N HIS A 161 15.76 -0.25 -3.80
CA HIS A 161 14.44 -0.64 -3.32
C HIS A 161 13.53 -1.22 -4.41
N PHE A 162 13.59 -0.72 -5.65
CA PHE A 162 12.87 -1.37 -6.75
C PHE A 162 13.43 -2.77 -7.05
N GLN A 163 14.74 -2.97 -6.99
CA GLN A 163 15.34 -4.30 -7.11
C GLN A 163 14.87 -5.24 -5.99
N LEU A 164 14.80 -4.76 -4.75
CA LEU A 164 14.25 -5.52 -3.62
C LEU A 164 12.77 -5.86 -3.83
N ALA A 165 11.96 -4.93 -4.34
CA ALA A 165 10.56 -5.21 -4.69
C ALA A 165 10.45 -6.35 -5.71
N LEU A 166 11.34 -6.38 -6.71
CA LEU A 166 11.40 -7.45 -7.72
C LEU A 166 11.89 -8.80 -7.17
N LYS A 167 12.60 -8.85 -6.03
CA LYS A 167 12.90 -10.13 -5.37
C LYS A 167 11.64 -10.79 -4.82
N PHE A 168 10.65 -10.01 -4.40
CA PHE A 168 9.36 -10.51 -3.90
C PHE A 168 8.35 -10.75 -5.02
N ASN A 169 8.32 -9.87 -6.03
CA ASN A 169 7.48 -10.03 -7.21
C ASN A 169 8.27 -9.71 -8.49
N PRO A 170 8.90 -10.72 -9.13
CA PRO A 170 9.73 -10.53 -10.32
C PRO A 170 9.01 -9.94 -11.54
N SER A 171 7.67 -10.03 -11.56
CA SER A 171 6.81 -9.54 -12.65
C SER A 171 6.13 -8.20 -12.33
N HIS A 172 6.51 -7.51 -11.26
CA HIS A 172 5.91 -6.22 -10.90
C HIS A 172 6.29 -5.13 -11.92
N GLU A 173 5.35 -4.83 -12.82
CA GLU A 173 5.50 -3.99 -14.00
C GLU A 173 5.94 -2.57 -13.65
N LYS A 174 5.38 -2.00 -12.58
CA LYS A 174 5.72 -0.63 -12.13
C LYS A 174 7.15 -0.53 -11.61
N SER A 175 7.65 -1.55 -10.90
CA SER A 175 9.05 -1.57 -10.44
C SER A 175 10.03 -1.76 -11.59
N LEU A 176 9.70 -2.63 -12.56
CA LEU A 176 10.49 -2.78 -13.79
C LEU A 176 10.57 -1.46 -14.56
N TYR A 177 9.42 -0.82 -14.75
CA TYR A 177 9.36 0.48 -15.41
C TYR A 177 10.16 1.56 -14.68
N SER A 178 10.06 1.67 -13.35
CA SER A 178 10.85 2.63 -12.58
C SER A 178 12.36 2.37 -12.67
N LEU A 179 12.80 1.10 -12.69
CA LEU A 179 14.21 0.77 -12.96
C LEU A 179 14.63 1.14 -14.38
N GLY A 180 13.76 0.95 -15.37
CA GLY A 180 13.99 1.43 -16.73
C GLY A 180 14.18 2.95 -16.79
N GLN A 181 13.35 3.70 -16.05
CA GLN A 181 13.47 5.16 -15.98
C GLN A 181 14.77 5.62 -15.31
N ILE A 182 15.17 4.95 -14.23
CA ILE A 182 16.44 5.23 -13.55
C ILE A 182 17.62 4.96 -14.49
N ASN A 183 17.67 3.78 -15.10
CA ASN A 183 18.77 3.40 -15.99
C ASN A 183 18.84 4.31 -17.23
N HIS A 184 17.69 4.72 -17.78
CA HIS A 184 17.64 5.69 -18.87
C HIS A 184 18.26 7.03 -18.44
N LYS A 185 17.87 7.57 -17.28
CA LYS A 185 18.42 8.83 -16.74
C LYS A 185 19.93 8.75 -16.47
N LEU A 186 20.43 7.57 -16.11
CA LEU A 186 21.85 7.31 -15.89
C LEU A 186 22.64 7.02 -17.18
N GLY A 187 21.99 7.02 -18.35
CA GLY A 187 22.62 6.71 -19.63
C GLY A 187 22.93 5.21 -19.84
N ARG A 188 22.40 4.33 -18.99
CA ARG A 188 22.49 2.87 -19.09
C ARG A 188 21.40 2.37 -20.04
N ILE A 189 21.60 2.63 -21.32
CA ILE A 189 20.58 2.49 -22.37
C ILE A 189 20.13 1.03 -22.55
N ASP A 190 21.06 0.08 -22.54
CA ASP A 190 20.74 -1.34 -22.76
C ASP A 190 19.98 -1.94 -21.56
N GLU A 191 20.37 -1.59 -20.34
CA GLU A 191 19.66 -1.96 -19.12
C GLU A 191 18.25 -1.36 -19.09
N ALA A 192 18.10 -0.09 -19.49
CA ALA A 192 16.80 0.55 -19.60
C ALA A 192 15.89 -0.19 -20.59
N ALA A 193 16.40 -0.55 -21.78
CA ALA A 193 15.68 -1.32 -22.78
C ALA A 193 15.22 -2.68 -22.21
N SER A 194 16.11 -3.38 -21.49
CA SER A 194 15.81 -4.67 -20.86
C SER A 194 14.67 -4.56 -19.85
N PHE A 195 14.72 -3.56 -18.96
CA PHE A 195 13.69 -3.36 -17.96
C PHE A 195 12.33 -2.98 -18.57
N TYR A 196 12.30 -2.07 -19.55
CA TYR A 196 11.04 -1.73 -20.22
C TYR A 196 10.46 -2.90 -21.00
N ARG A 197 11.30 -3.71 -21.66
CA ARG A 197 10.85 -4.93 -22.36
C ARG A 197 10.18 -5.90 -21.39
N ARG A 198 10.81 -6.17 -20.25
CA ARG A 198 10.23 -7.01 -19.20
C ARG A 198 8.92 -6.42 -18.64
N ALA A 199 8.80 -5.10 -18.53
CA ALA A 199 7.57 -4.47 -18.08
C ALA A 199 6.41 -4.73 -19.06
N VAL A 200 6.63 -4.56 -20.37
CA VAL A 200 5.60 -4.83 -21.39
C VAL A 200 5.34 -6.32 -21.62
N GLU A 201 6.30 -7.20 -21.37
CA GLU A 201 6.10 -8.65 -21.37
C GLU A 201 5.15 -9.10 -20.25
N ASN A 202 5.25 -8.47 -19.08
CA ASN A 202 4.39 -8.77 -17.93
C ASN A 202 3.01 -8.12 -18.02
N ASP A 203 2.93 -6.90 -18.57
CA ASP A 203 1.67 -6.22 -18.86
C ASP A 203 1.73 -5.56 -20.25
N GLN A 204 1.14 -6.25 -21.23
CA GLN A 204 1.06 -5.78 -22.62
C GLN A 204 0.20 -4.51 -22.79
N SER A 205 -0.57 -4.13 -21.77
CA SER A 205 -1.35 -2.90 -21.77
C SER A 205 -0.62 -1.73 -21.10
N PHE A 206 0.61 -1.94 -20.63
CA PHE A 206 1.35 -0.91 -19.91
C PHE A 206 1.96 0.13 -20.85
N THR A 207 1.10 1.02 -21.35
CA THR A 207 1.39 2.07 -22.33
C THR A 207 2.64 2.91 -22.02
N PRO A 208 2.90 3.35 -20.77
CA PRO A 208 4.14 4.05 -20.45
C PRO A 208 5.40 3.26 -20.81
N ALA A 209 5.45 1.96 -20.51
CA ALA A 209 6.63 1.14 -20.81
C ALA A 209 6.85 0.97 -22.32
N HIS A 210 5.78 0.80 -23.11
CA HIS A 210 5.85 0.81 -24.58
C HIS A 210 6.44 2.12 -25.12
N TYR A 211 5.99 3.26 -24.58
CA TYR A 211 6.49 4.58 -25.02
C TYR A 211 8.00 4.72 -24.78
N TYR A 212 8.48 4.46 -23.56
CA TYR A 212 9.90 4.63 -23.26
C TYR A 212 10.77 3.53 -23.89
N LEU A 213 10.24 2.32 -24.10
CA LEU A 213 10.93 1.31 -24.90
C LEU A 213 11.13 1.80 -26.34
N GLY A 214 10.09 2.38 -26.95
CA GLY A 214 10.19 2.98 -28.28
C GLY A 214 11.23 4.11 -28.37
N GLU A 215 11.30 4.96 -27.34
CA GLU A 215 12.31 6.03 -27.23
C GLU A 215 13.74 5.47 -27.14
N ILE A 216 13.95 4.45 -26.31
CA ILE A 216 15.25 3.77 -26.19
C ILE A 216 15.65 3.09 -27.50
N LEU A 217 14.73 2.39 -28.16
CA LEU A 217 14.97 1.75 -29.45
C LEU A 217 15.28 2.79 -30.56
N PHE A 218 14.67 3.96 -30.50
CA PHE A 218 15.00 5.08 -31.39
C PHE A 218 16.44 5.56 -31.18
N ILE A 219 16.88 5.71 -29.93
CA ILE A 219 18.26 6.08 -29.58
C ILE A 219 19.24 5.02 -30.10
N GLN A 220 18.90 3.74 -29.97
CA GLN A 220 19.67 2.61 -30.49
C GLN A 220 19.61 2.48 -32.03
N LYS A 221 18.86 3.35 -32.72
CA LYS A 221 18.60 3.32 -34.18
C LYS A 221 17.87 2.07 -34.67
N SER A 222 17.24 1.32 -33.77
CA SER A 222 16.36 0.19 -34.07
C SER A 222 14.98 0.70 -34.49
N TYR A 223 14.95 1.45 -35.60
CA TYR A 223 13.78 2.23 -36.01
C TYR A 223 12.55 1.37 -36.30
N SER A 224 12.71 0.18 -36.88
CA SER A 224 11.60 -0.75 -37.15
C SER A 224 10.90 -1.17 -35.87
N ASP A 225 11.64 -1.46 -34.81
CA ASP A 225 11.07 -1.90 -33.54
C ASP A 225 10.53 -0.72 -32.75
N ALA A 226 11.22 0.44 -32.78
CA ALA A 226 10.68 1.68 -32.21
C ALA A 226 9.30 2.03 -32.79
N LEU A 227 9.12 1.90 -34.11
CA LEU A 227 7.83 2.14 -34.76
C LEU A 227 6.72 1.18 -34.29
N LYS A 228 7.06 -0.09 -34.00
CA LYS A 228 6.09 -1.06 -33.46
C LYS A 228 5.63 -0.65 -32.07
N GLU A 229 6.58 -0.31 -31.19
CA GLU A 229 6.29 0.11 -29.82
C GLU A 229 5.46 1.41 -29.79
N PHE A 230 5.84 2.42 -30.58
CA PHE A 230 5.03 3.63 -30.72
C PHE A 230 3.65 3.38 -31.33
N GLY A 231 3.52 2.36 -32.19
CA GLY A 231 2.22 1.89 -32.69
C GLY A 231 1.31 1.45 -31.54
N LYS A 232 1.82 0.60 -30.63
CA LYS A 232 1.08 0.15 -29.44
C LYS A 232 0.59 1.31 -28.56
N VAL A 233 1.43 2.34 -28.38
CA VAL A 233 1.06 3.54 -27.61
C VAL A 233 -0.08 4.32 -28.28
N ILE A 234 -0.08 4.40 -29.61
CA ILE A 234 -1.13 5.12 -30.38
C ILE A 234 -2.43 4.31 -30.38
N ASP A 235 -2.34 3.00 -30.57
CA ASP A 235 -3.50 2.10 -30.63
C ASP A 235 -4.24 2.04 -29.28
N ALA A 236 -3.54 2.25 -28.17
CA ALA A 236 -4.13 2.33 -26.83
C ALA A 236 -5.07 3.54 -26.63
N GLY A 237 -5.08 4.51 -27.54
CA GLY A 237 -6.09 5.58 -27.58
C GLY A 237 -5.93 6.71 -26.57
N ASP A 238 -4.82 6.79 -25.83
CA ASP A 238 -4.57 7.89 -24.89
C ASP A 238 -4.16 9.18 -25.64
N GLU A 239 -5.15 9.97 -26.05
CA GLU A 239 -4.96 11.16 -26.88
C GLU A 239 -4.16 12.28 -26.21
N LEU A 240 -4.03 12.31 -24.87
CA LEU A 240 -3.66 13.55 -24.17
C LEU A 240 -2.25 13.61 -23.55
N THR A 241 -1.42 12.55 -23.52
CA THR A 241 -0.07 12.68 -22.92
C THR A 241 1.09 11.89 -23.56
N LEU A 242 0.87 10.67 -24.07
CA LEU A 242 1.95 9.84 -24.66
C LEU A 242 1.79 9.55 -26.15
N ALA A 243 0.57 9.36 -26.66
CA ALA A 243 0.36 9.07 -28.08
C ALA A 243 0.81 10.22 -29.00
N ALA A 244 0.65 11.48 -28.56
CA ALA A 244 1.14 12.64 -29.30
C ALA A 244 2.67 12.62 -29.45
N LYS A 245 3.40 12.33 -28.36
CA LYS A 245 4.86 12.21 -28.38
C LYS A 245 5.31 11.02 -29.24
N ALA A 246 4.60 9.89 -29.15
CA ALA A 246 4.85 8.73 -30.01
C ALA A 246 4.70 9.07 -31.50
N ARG A 247 3.65 9.82 -31.89
CA ARG A 247 3.47 10.30 -33.28
C ARG A 247 4.63 11.18 -33.73
N GLU A 248 5.11 12.09 -32.88
CA GLU A 248 6.28 12.91 -33.18
C GLU A 248 7.52 12.07 -33.47
N TYR A 249 7.80 11.06 -32.64
CA TYR A 249 8.90 10.12 -32.89
C TYR A 249 8.74 9.35 -34.20
N ARG A 250 7.53 8.90 -34.55
CA ARG A 250 7.28 8.24 -35.84
C ARG A 250 7.60 9.17 -37.02
N GLU A 251 7.25 10.45 -36.95
CA GLU A 251 7.60 11.43 -37.99
C GLU A 251 9.11 11.69 -38.07
N LYS A 252 9.81 11.75 -36.93
CA LYS A 252 11.28 11.83 -36.90
C LYS A 252 11.90 10.63 -37.59
N ILE A 253 11.42 9.42 -37.30
CA ILE A 253 11.90 8.18 -37.92
C ILE A 253 11.67 8.20 -39.44
N LYS A 254 10.47 8.59 -39.90
CA LYS A 254 10.16 8.70 -41.34
C LYS A 254 11.13 9.62 -42.07
N LYS A 255 11.49 10.76 -41.47
CA LYS A 255 12.47 11.69 -42.05
C LYS A 255 13.87 11.09 -42.14
N VAL A 256 14.28 10.30 -41.14
CA VAL A 256 15.59 9.60 -41.14
C VAL A 256 15.64 8.50 -42.19
N LEU A 257 14.51 7.83 -42.45
CA LEU A 257 14.41 6.74 -43.42
C LEU A 257 14.03 7.21 -44.83
N ALA A 258 13.80 8.51 -45.03
CA ALA A 258 13.52 9.05 -46.35
C ALA A 258 14.77 8.90 -47.24
N PRO A 259 14.60 8.49 -48.51
CA PRO A 259 15.70 8.26 -49.45
C PRO A 259 16.45 9.53 -49.83
#